data_AF-A0A2W0CI01-F1
#
_entry.id   AF-A0A2W0CI01-F1
#
_cell.length_a   1.000
_cell.length_b   1.000
_cell.length_c   1.000
_cell.angle_alpha   90.00
_cell.angle_beta   90.00
_cell.angle_gamma   90.00
#
_symmetry.space_group_name_H-M   'P 1'
#
loop_
_entity.id
_entity.type
_entity.pdbx_description
1 polymer ?
#
loop_
_entity_poly.entity_id
_entity_poly.type
_entity_poly.pdbx_seq_one_letter_code
_entity_poly.pdbx_strand_id
1 'polypeptide(L)'
;MNVIGRATELPLLRPLVMMDKQEIITLSKQIGTYDISILPYEDCCTLFVPKSPTTNPNLRIVDKIEATMSHLPEWVDEAVAQTETIVLYAGEAAPATSENTGNEIKEDWF
;
A
#
# COMPACT_ATOMS: atom_id res chain seq x y z
N MET A 1 11.42 -10.11 -9.11
CA MET A 1 10.03 -9.88 -8.62
C MET A 1 9.04 -10.10 -9.76
N ASN A 2 8.87 -11.38 -10.17
CA ASN A 2 8.05 -11.77 -11.32
C ASN A 2 6.58 -11.94 -10.90
N VAL A 3 6.31 -12.68 -9.83
CA VAL A 3 4.94 -13.03 -9.41
C VAL A 3 4.06 -11.81 -9.13
N ILE A 4 4.47 -10.90 -8.24
CA ILE A 4 3.69 -9.68 -7.93
C ILE A 4 3.46 -8.82 -9.19
N GLY A 5 4.46 -8.73 -10.07
CA GLY A 5 4.35 -7.94 -11.29
C GLY A 5 3.40 -8.52 -12.34
N ARG A 6 3.00 -9.80 -12.21
CA ARG A 6 2.06 -10.46 -13.13
C ARG A 6 0.60 -10.15 -12.84
N ALA A 7 0.30 -9.50 -11.72
CA ALA A 7 -1.05 -9.05 -11.39
C ALA A 7 -1.58 -7.96 -12.35
N THR A 8 -0.72 -7.37 -13.19
CA THR A 8 -1.12 -6.38 -14.18
C THR A 8 -0.39 -6.59 -15.50
N GLU A 9 -1.05 -6.21 -16.60
CA GLU A 9 -0.46 -6.15 -17.94
C GLU A 9 0.16 -4.77 -18.23
N LEU A 10 -0.10 -3.77 -17.38
CA LEU A 10 0.44 -2.43 -17.54
C LEU A 10 1.93 -2.36 -17.18
N PRO A 11 2.72 -1.49 -17.85
CA PRO A 11 4.12 -1.28 -17.48
C PRO A 11 4.27 -0.77 -16.04
N LEU A 12 5.06 -1.48 -15.22
CA LEU A 12 5.40 -1.08 -13.86
C LEU A 12 6.69 -0.24 -13.84
N LEU A 13 6.56 1.07 -13.68
CA LEU A 13 7.69 1.97 -13.49
C LEU A 13 8.25 1.82 -12.07
N ARG A 14 9.57 1.62 -11.94
CA ARG A 14 10.27 1.50 -10.65
C ARG A 14 11.40 2.52 -10.55
N PRO A 15 11.10 3.81 -10.31
CA PRO A 15 12.10 4.89 -10.33
C PRO A 15 13.29 4.65 -9.39
N LEU A 16 13.05 3.96 -8.27
CA LEU A 16 14.04 3.73 -7.23
C LEU A 16 14.83 2.41 -7.40
N VAL A 17 14.64 1.65 -8.49
CA VAL A 17 15.20 0.28 -8.63
C VAL A 17 16.73 0.23 -8.65
N MET A 18 17.39 1.34 -9.01
CA MET A 18 18.85 1.46 -9.04
C MET A 18 19.40 2.37 -7.94
N MET A 19 18.59 2.72 -6.94
CA MET A 19 19.01 3.58 -5.83
C MET A 19 19.21 2.76 -4.55
N ASP A 20 20.20 3.14 -3.76
CA ASP A 20 20.34 2.66 -2.39
C ASP A 20 19.43 3.43 -1.41
N LYS A 21 19.35 2.94 -0.18
CA LYS A 21 18.49 3.53 0.86
C LYS A 21 18.93 4.95 1.24
N GLN A 22 20.22 5.24 1.26
CA GLN A 22 20.75 6.54 1.66
C GLN A 22 20.49 7.60 0.59
N GLU A 23 20.54 7.22 -0.69
CA GLU A 23 20.15 8.08 -1.81
C GLU A 23 18.66 8.46 -1.71
N ILE A 24 17.79 7.49 -1.45
CA ILE A 24 16.34 7.71 -1.28
C ILE A 24 16.07 8.64 -0.09
N ILE A 25 16.75 8.44 1.05
CA ILE A 25 16.61 9.28 2.24
C ILE A 25 17.11 10.71 1.97
N THR A 26 18.21 10.86 1.25
CA THR A 26 18.71 12.19 0.87
C THR A 26 17.70 12.92 0.00
N LEU A 27 17.15 12.23 -0.99
CA LEU A 27 16.13 12.79 -1.88
C LEU A 27 14.86 13.16 -1.11
N SER A 28 14.37 12.32 -0.20
CA SER A 28 13.16 12.61 0.58
C SER A 28 13.31 13.83 1.50
N LYS A 29 14.52 14.07 2.03
CA LYS A 29 14.84 15.30 2.75
C LYS A 29 14.87 16.52 1.84
N GLN A 30 15.43 16.40 0.63
CA GLN A 30 15.47 17.48 -0.36
C GLN A 30 14.08 17.93 -0.80
N ILE A 31 13.12 16.99 -0.92
CA ILE A 31 11.73 17.29 -1.30
C ILE A 31 10.80 17.51 -0.10
N GLY A 32 11.32 17.46 1.13
CA GLY A 32 10.56 17.75 2.35
C GLY A 32 9.55 16.68 2.80
N THR A 33 9.69 15.42 2.35
CA THR A 33 8.76 14.33 2.72
C THR A 33 9.27 13.46 3.86
N TYR A 34 10.56 13.49 4.17
CA TYR A 34 11.19 12.60 5.14
C TYR A 34 10.48 12.58 6.51
N ASP A 35 10.25 13.75 7.10
CA ASP A 35 9.69 13.85 8.46
C ASP A 35 8.25 13.31 8.57
N ILE A 36 7.47 13.44 7.49
CA ILE A 36 6.11 12.89 7.41
C ILE A 36 6.17 11.37 7.24
N SER A 37 7.06 10.86 6.39
CA SER A 37 7.17 9.44 6.09
C SER A 37 7.69 8.57 7.25
N ILE A 38 8.28 9.16 8.30
CA ILE A 38 8.81 8.43 9.46
C ILE A 38 7.92 8.51 10.71
N LEU A 39 6.71 9.05 10.59
CA LEU A 39 5.77 9.12 11.71
C LEU A 39 5.43 7.69 12.20
N PRO A 40 5.29 7.47 13.52
CA PRO A 40 5.12 6.15 14.10
C PRO A 40 3.67 5.67 13.93
N TYR A 41 3.37 5.14 12.75
CA TYR A 41 2.09 4.48 12.46
C TYR A 41 2.31 2.99 12.24
N GLU A 42 1.32 2.18 12.63
CA GLU A 42 1.32 0.77 12.29
C GLU A 42 1.00 0.61 10.80
N ASP A 43 2.04 0.37 10.01
CA ASP A 43 1.85 0.04 8.59
C ASP A 43 1.18 -1.33 8.46
N CYS A 44 0.39 -1.50 7.40
CA CYS A 44 -0.19 -2.80 7.02
C CYS A 44 0.87 -3.92 6.93
N CYS A 45 2.11 -3.57 6.59
CA CYS A 45 3.25 -4.50 6.58
C CYS A 45 3.53 -5.09 7.97
N THR A 46 3.49 -4.29 9.03
CA THR A 46 3.71 -4.79 10.40
C THR A 46 2.63 -5.75 10.86
N LEU A 47 1.38 -5.54 10.41
CA LEU A 47 0.23 -6.35 10.78
C LEU A 47 0.15 -7.68 9.99
N PHE A 48 0.45 -7.65 8.69
CA PHE A 48 0.24 -8.79 7.79
C PHE A 48 1.52 -9.53 7.38
N VAL A 49 2.71 -9.11 7.84
CA VAL A 49 3.95 -9.81 7.51
C VAL A 49 4.01 -11.19 8.17
N PRO A 50 4.15 -12.27 7.38
CA PRO A 50 4.37 -13.59 7.94
C PRO A 50 5.77 -13.68 8.56
N LYS A 51 5.95 -14.55 9.57
CA LYS A 51 7.25 -14.79 10.23
C LYS A 51 8.40 -15.16 9.27
N SER A 52 8.08 -15.71 8.11
CA SER A 52 9.07 -16.17 7.13
C SER A 52 8.54 -15.97 5.70
N PRO A 53 8.72 -14.76 5.12
CA PRO A 53 8.28 -14.47 3.76
C PRO A 53 9.15 -15.19 2.71
N THR A 54 8.52 -15.61 1.61
CA THR A 54 9.25 -16.20 0.48
C THR A 54 9.91 -15.12 -0.38
N THR A 55 11.20 -15.29 -0.69
CA THR A 55 11.97 -14.36 -1.53
C THR A 55 11.87 -14.68 -3.03
N ASN A 56 11.45 -15.90 -3.38
CA ASN A 56 11.25 -16.34 -4.76
C ASN A 56 9.93 -17.13 -4.89
N PRO A 57 8.78 -16.44 -4.89
CA PRO A 57 7.48 -17.08 -4.98
C PRO A 57 7.28 -17.80 -6.33
N ASN A 58 6.50 -18.89 -6.32
CA ASN A 58 6.09 -19.61 -7.52
C ASN A 58 4.68 -19.21 -7.92
N LEU A 59 4.51 -18.69 -9.14
CA LEU A 59 3.22 -18.21 -9.66
C LEU A 59 2.12 -19.27 -9.55
N ARG A 60 2.40 -20.53 -9.92
CA ARG A 60 1.41 -21.62 -9.86
C ARG A 60 0.91 -21.92 -8.45
N ILE A 61 1.71 -21.62 -7.43
CA ILE A 61 1.30 -21.81 -6.03
C ILE A 61 0.36 -20.66 -5.63
N VAL A 62 0.73 -19.43 -6.01
CA VAL A 62 -0.10 -18.24 -5.76
C VAL A 62 -1.46 -18.37 -6.44
N ASP A 63 -1.51 -18.70 -7.73
CA ASP A 63 -2.77 -18.86 -8.48
C ASP A 63 -3.69 -19.91 -7.83
N LYS A 64 -3.12 -21.00 -7.31
CA LYS A 64 -3.89 -22.04 -6.60
C LYS A 64 -4.44 -21.55 -5.28
N ILE A 65 -3.68 -20.75 -4.53
CA ILE A 65 -4.12 -20.18 -3.25
C ILE A 65 -5.22 -19.15 -3.52
N GLU A 66 -5.03 -18.25 -4.48
CA GLU A 66 -6.02 -17.25 -4.88
C GLU A 66 -7.32 -17.92 -5.36
N ALA A 67 -7.24 -19.04 -6.09
CA ALA A 67 -8.42 -19.81 -6.50
C ALA A 67 -9.22 -20.42 -5.33
N THR A 68 -8.63 -20.55 -4.12
CA THR A 68 -9.37 -20.96 -2.92
C THR A 68 -10.15 -19.80 -2.28
N MET A 69 -9.86 -18.56 -2.67
CA MET A 69 -10.51 -17.35 -2.15
C MET A 69 -11.70 -16.99 -3.04
N SER A 70 -12.84 -17.64 -2.81
CA SER A 70 -14.04 -17.52 -3.67
C SER A 70 -14.57 -16.10 -3.84
N HIS A 71 -14.39 -15.24 -2.83
CA HIS A 71 -14.88 -13.85 -2.80
C HIS A 71 -13.84 -12.82 -3.23
N LEU A 72 -12.62 -13.24 -3.59
CA LEU A 72 -11.55 -12.32 -3.94
C LEU A 72 -11.94 -11.34 -5.07
N PRO A 73 -12.59 -11.77 -6.17
CA PRO A 73 -13.02 -10.83 -7.22
C PRO A 73 -14.02 -9.80 -6.71
N GLU A 74 -15.01 -10.23 -5.91
CA GLU A 74 -16.04 -9.35 -5.36
C GLU A 74 -15.45 -8.29 -4.42
N TRP A 75 -14.51 -8.69 -3.56
CA TRP A 75 -13.81 -7.76 -2.65
C TRP A 75 -12.94 -6.75 -3.39
N VAL A 76 -12.29 -7.17 -4.49
CA VAL A 76 -11.51 -6.25 -5.33
C VAL A 76 -12.44 -5.22 -5.99
N ASP A 77 -13.57 -5.67 -6.56
CA ASP A 77 -14.55 -4.78 -7.18
C ASP A 77 -15.17 -3.80 -6.17
N GLU A 78 -15.51 -4.28 -4.97
CA GLU A 78 -16.03 -3.45 -3.88
C GLU A 78 -15.01 -2.38 -3.45
N ALA A 79 -13.75 -2.76 -3.25
CA ALA A 79 -12.69 -1.83 -2.88
C ALA A 79 -12.45 -0.75 -3.94
N VAL A 80 -12.52 -1.11 -5.22
CA VAL A 80 -12.45 -0.14 -6.33
C VAL A 80 -13.67 0.78 -6.32
N ALA A 81 -14.88 0.24 -6.15
CA ALA A 81 -16.11 1.03 -6.13
C ALA A 81 -16.17 2.04 -4.98
N GLN A 82 -15.54 1.74 -3.84
CA GLN A 82 -15.48 2.59 -2.65
C GLN A 82 -14.29 3.58 -2.65
N THR A 83 -13.56 3.71 -3.76
CA THR A 83 -12.40 4.63 -3.84
C THR A 83 -12.81 6.09 -3.68
N GLU A 84 -12.25 6.78 -2.69
CA GLU A 84 -12.40 8.22 -2.52
C GLU A 84 -11.38 9.00 -3.37
N THR A 85 -11.78 10.14 -3.93
CA THR A 85 -10.90 11.01 -4.73
C THR A 85 -10.75 12.37 -4.08
N ILE A 86 -9.49 12.73 -3.77
CA ILE A 86 -9.12 14.02 -3.19
C ILE A 86 -8.22 14.76 -4.18
N VAL A 87 -8.53 16.03 -4.46
CA VAL A 87 -7.67 16.91 -5.28
C VAL A 87 -6.92 17.86 -4.36
N LEU A 88 -5.60 17.90 -4.50
CA LEU A 88 -4.70 18.71 -3.67
C LEU A 88 -4.06 19.82 -4.49
N TYR A 89 -4.00 21.02 -3.92
CA TYR A 89 -3.31 22.18 -4.48
C TYR A 89 -2.23 22.67 -3.52
N ALA A 90 -1.10 23.14 -4.06
CA ALA A 90 0.00 23.64 -3.24
C ALA A 90 -0.44 24.86 -2.41
N GLY A 91 -0.22 24.80 -1.09
CA GLY A 91 -0.56 25.88 -0.16
C GLY A 91 -1.99 25.88 0.35
N GLU A 92 -2.85 24.97 -0.14
CA GLU A 92 -4.18 24.76 0.41
C GLU A 92 -4.15 23.68 1.49
N ALA A 93 -4.91 23.88 2.56
CA ALA A 93 -5.14 22.82 3.53
C ALA A 93 -5.87 21.67 2.82
N ALA A 94 -5.50 20.43 3.13
CA ALA A 94 -6.25 19.28 2.66
C ALA A 94 -7.74 19.48 3.02
N PRO A 95 -8.68 19.21 2.11
CA PRO A 95 -10.09 19.33 2.42
C PRO A 95 -10.36 18.52 3.68
N ALA A 96 -10.96 19.16 4.70
CA ALA A 96 -11.38 18.44 5.90
C ALA A 96 -12.33 17.34 5.43
N THR A 97 -11.92 16.09 5.56
CA THR A 97 -12.81 14.94 5.35
C THR A 97 -14.00 15.18 6.25
N SER A 98 -15.18 15.35 5.66
CA SER A 98 -16.42 15.40 6.41
C SER A 98 -16.67 14.00 6.93
N GLU A 99 -16.08 13.67 8.07
CA GLU A 99 -16.64 12.76 9.08
C GLU A 99 -15.78 12.84 10.35
N ASN A 100 -16.14 13.82 11.18
CA ASN A 100 -16.06 13.69 12.62
C ASN A 100 -17.22 12.78 13.05
N THR A 101 -17.09 11.49 12.78
CA THR A 101 -17.84 10.41 13.44
C THR A 101 -16.78 9.69 14.26
N GLY A 102 -16.96 9.68 15.58
CA GLY A 102 -16.09 8.98 16.51
C GLY A 102 -16.04 7.49 16.22
N ASN A 103 -15.24 7.11 15.24
CA ASN A 103 -14.69 5.78 15.11
C ASN A 103 -13.37 5.86 15.86
N GLU A 104 -13.46 5.68 17.19
CA GLU A 104 -12.43 4.91 17.88
C GLU A 104 -12.08 3.76 16.93
N ILE A 105 -10.81 3.66 16.52
CA ILE A 105 -10.32 2.44 15.89
C ILE A 105 -10.76 1.35 16.86
N LYS A 106 -11.75 0.53 16.48
CA LYS A 106 -12.21 -0.54 17.35
C LYS A 106 -11.01 -1.44 17.56
N GLU A 107 -10.42 -1.36 18.74
CA GLU A 107 -9.35 -2.28 19.17
C GLU A 107 -9.83 -3.74 19.14
N ASP A 108 -11.14 -3.95 19.06
CA ASP A 108 -11.81 -5.24 18.87
C ASP A 108 -11.70 -5.79 17.43
N TRP A 109 -10.87 -5.19 16.56
CA TRP A 109 -10.50 -5.81 15.28
C TRP A 109 -9.47 -6.96 15.42
N PHE A 110 -9.09 -7.27 16.67
CA PHE A 110 -8.28 -8.42 17.07
C PHE A 110 -9.09 -9.53 17.74
#